data_AF-A0A7S1W2Q3-F1
#
_entry.id   AF-A0A7S1W2Q3-F1
#
_cell.length_a   1.000
_cell.length_b   1.000
_cell.length_c   1.000
_cell.angle_alpha   90.00
_cell.angle_beta   90.00
_cell.angle_gamma   90.00
#
_symmetry.space_group_name_H-M   'P 1'
#
loop_
_entity.id
_entity.type
_entity.pdbx_description
1 polymer ?
#
loop_
_entity_poly.entity_id
_entity_poly.type
_entity_poly.pdbx_seq_one_letter_code
_entity_poly.pdbx_strand_id
1 'polypeptide(L)'
;ALLVGANYRGSDDELQGCAQDAERIERLLVETFGWPAGSVRRLADDRPGALPTRQNIEAGLLWLVAGAEPGDALFFSFSGHGSTSSDHHGYAEGGENESILPVDHERSGPITDDQISDVLVKPLPEGVRLTAVVDCCPGGG
;
A
#
# COMPACT_ATOMS: atom_id res chain seq x y z
N ALA A 1 -3.19 8.32 -7.24
CA ALA A 1 -2.84 7.92 -5.86
C ALA A 1 -3.54 6.63 -5.49
N LEU A 2 -2.85 5.72 -4.82
CA LEU A 2 -3.42 4.50 -4.23
C LEU A 2 -3.32 4.59 -2.70
N LEU A 3 -4.44 4.47 -2.01
CA LEU A 3 -4.54 4.61 -0.56
C LEU A 3 -5.12 3.33 0.03
N VAL A 4 -4.37 2.65 0.89
CA VAL A 4 -4.74 1.35 1.44
C VAL A 4 -4.84 1.45 2.97
N GLY A 5 -6.00 1.09 3.52
CA GLY A 5 -6.23 1.01 4.96
C GLY A 5 -6.82 -0.35 5.33
N ALA A 6 -6.05 -1.17 6.05
CA ALA A 6 -6.46 -2.50 6.48
C ALA A 6 -6.68 -2.52 8.01
N ASN A 7 -7.92 -2.66 8.44
CA ASN A 7 -8.26 -2.80 9.86
C ASN A 7 -8.37 -4.28 10.29
N TYR A 8 -8.42 -5.24 9.37
CA TYR A 8 -8.58 -6.67 9.67
C TYR A 8 -9.86 -6.95 10.49
N ARG A 9 -10.97 -6.26 10.14
CA ARG A 9 -12.23 -6.33 10.89
C ARG A 9 -12.72 -7.77 11.10
N GLY A 10 -13.01 -8.12 12.34
CA GLY A 10 -13.51 -9.45 12.73
C GLY A 10 -12.43 -10.53 12.83
N SER A 11 -11.15 -10.17 12.75
CA SER A 11 -10.02 -11.05 13.09
C SER A 11 -9.51 -10.76 14.51
N ASP A 12 -8.65 -11.63 15.04
CA ASP A 12 -7.98 -11.42 16.33
C ASP A 12 -6.94 -10.27 16.28
N ASP A 13 -6.51 -9.87 15.08
CA ASP A 13 -5.53 -8.81 14.82
C ASP A 13 -6.20 -7.49 14.39
N GLU A 14 -7.45 -7.26 14.79
CA GLU A 14 -8.21 -6.06 14.38
C GLU A 14 -7.54 -4.76 14.86
N LEU A 15 -7.28 -3.85 13.91
CA LEU A 15 -6.83 -2.48 14.14
C LEU A 15 -8.00 -1.49 14.06
N GLN A 16 -7.81 -0.31 14.63
CA GLN A 16 -8.74 0.80 14.52
C GLN A 16 -8.00 2.01 13.95
N GLY A 17 -8.53 2.64 12.91
CA GLY A 17 -7.98 3.89 12.37
C GLY A 17 -7.46 3.79 10.95
N CYS A 18 -6.97 2.63 10.49
CA CYS A 18 -6.28 2.50 9.20
C CYS A 18 -7.16 2.92 8.01
N ALA A 19 -8.44 2.54 8.03
CA ALA A 19 -9.38 3.01 7.00
C ALA A 19 -9.64 4.53 7.08
N GLN A 20 -9.70 5.10 8.29
CA GLN A 20 -9.86 6.54 8.49
C GLN A 20 -8.62 7.31 8.05
N ASP A 21 -7.43 6.75 8.21
CA ASP A 21 -6.18 7.37 7.75
C ASP A 21 -6.13 7.44 6.23
N ALA A 22 -6.53 6.36 5.54
CA ALA A 22 -6.70 6.38 4.09
C ALA A 22 -7.74 7.42 3.62
N GLU A 23 -8.86 7.57 4.34
CA GLU A 23 -9.87 8.60 4.04
C GLU A 23 -9.34 10.02 4.27
N ARG A 24 -8.58 10.26 5.35
CA ARG A 24 -7.98 11.56 5.65
C ARG A 24 -6.97 11.97 4.59
N ILE A 25 -6.14 11.03 4.12
CA ILE A 25 -5.19 11.28 3.04
C ILE A 25 -5.94 11.54 1.73
N GLU A 26 -7.00 10.79 1.41
CA GLU A 26 -7.86 11.03 0.24
C GLU A 26 -8.37 12.47 0.23
N ARG A 27 -8.95 12.92 1.34
CA ARG A 27 -9.44 14.29 1.50
C ARG A 27 -8.32 15.32 1.39
N LEU A 28 -7.16 15.07 2.01
CA LEU A 28 -6.01 15.98 1.91
C LEU A 28 -5.56 16.17 0.45
N LEU A 29 -5.41 15.07 -0.30
CA LEU A 29 -5.01 15.11 -1.71
C LEU A 29 -6.01 15.88 -2.58
N VAL A 30 -7.30 15.61 -2.41
CA VAL A 30 -8.35 16.20 -3.24
C VAL A 30 -8.67 17.64 -2.82
N GLU A 31 -8.98 17.86 -1.53
CA GLU A 31 -9.49 19.14 -1.03
C GLU A 31 -8.38 20.20 -0.86
N THR A 32 -7.16 19.78 -0.53
CA THR A 32 -6.04 20.72 -0.25
C THR A 32 -5.04 20.80 -1.39
N PHE A 33 -4.61 19.65 -1.92
CA PHE A 33 -3.63 19.62 -3.02
C PHE A 33 -4.28 19.68 -4.41
N GLY A 34 -5.61 19.69 -4.49
CA GLY A 34 -6.35 19.86 -5.75
C GLY A 34 -6.26 18.67 -6.70
N TRP A 35 -5.98 17.48 -6.20
CA TRP A 35 -5.94 16.27 -7.03
C TRP A 35 -7.35 15.96 -7.54
N PRO A 36 -7.52 15.56 -8.82
CA PRO A 36 -8.81 15.10 -9.32
C PRO A 36 -9.31 13.91 -8.49
N ALA A 37 -10.56 13.93 -8.01
CA ALA A 37 -11.10 12.81 -7.22
C ALA A 37 -11.03 11.46 -7.97
N GLY A 38 -11.16 11.47 -9.30
CA GLY A 38 -11.02 10.27 -10.14
C GLY A 38 -9.60 9.72 -10.26
N SER A 39 -8.57 10.46 -9.83
CA SER A 39 -7.17 10.00 -9.81
C SER A 39 -6.76 9.36 -8.48
N VAL A 40 -7.69 9.23 -7.52
CA VAL A 40 -7.45 8.60 -6.22
C VAL A 40 -8.24 7.30 -6.14
N ARG A 41 -7.55 6.21 -5.81
CA ARG A 41 -8.16 4.90 -5.52
C ARG A 41 -7.93 4.55 -4.07
N ARG A 42 -9.02 4.37 -3.32
CA ARG A 42 -8.97 3.93 -1.92
C ARG A 42 -9.42 2.47 -1.79
N LEU A 43 -8.58 1.64 -1.18
CA LEU A 43 -8.88 0.28 -0.76
C LEU A 43 -8.97 0.26 0.78
N ALA A 44 -10.14 -0.10 1.31
CA ALA A 44 -10.36 -0.16 2.75
C ALA A 44 -11.46 -1.16 3.10
N ASP A 45 -11.28 -1.86 4.23
CA ASP A 45 -12.19 -2.91 4.69
C ASP A 45 -13.45 -2.40 5.42
N ASP A 46 -13.63 -1.08 5.47
CA ASP A 46 -14.87 -0.42 5.85
C ASP A 46 -15.83 -0.17 4.66
N ARG A 47 -15.40 -0.52 3.43
CA ARG A 47 -16.17 -0.34 2.19
C ARG A 47 -16.41 -1.67 1.48
N PRO A 48 -17.68 -2.06 1.26
CA PRO A 48 -18.00 -3.17 0.36
C PRO A 48 -17.43 -2.93 -1.05
N GLY A 49 -16.74 -3.92 -1.61
CA GLY A 49 -16.19 -3.86 -2.98
C GLY A 49 -14.81 -3.20 -3.13
N ALA A 50 -14.22 -2.67 -2.05
CA ALA A 50 -12.89 -2.07 -2.05
C ALA A 50 -11.96 -2.72 -1.02
N LEU A 51 -12.18 -4.00 -0.69
CA LEU A 51 -11.38 -4.71 0.31
C LEU A 51 -9.89 -4.71 -0.08
N PRO A 52 -8.97 -4.44 0.86
CA PRO A 52 -7.53 -4.43 0.62
C PRO A 52 -6.96 -5.85 0.62
N THR A 53 -7.49 -6.73 -0.24
CA THR A 53 -6.94 -8.07 -0.47
C THR A 53 -5.62 -8.00 -1.24
N ARG A 54 -4.82 -9.06 -1.20
CA ARG A 54 -3.56 -9.13 -1.96
C ARG A 54 -3.76 -8.78 -3.42
N GLN A 55 -4.74 -9.44 -4.04
CA GLN A 55 -5.09 -9.22 -5.44
C GLN A 55 -5.47 -7.76 -5.74
N ASN A 56 -6.26 -7.13 -4.87
CA ASN A 56 -6.71 -5.76 -5.09
C ASN A 56 -5.58 -4.75 -4.89
N ILE A 57 -4.68 -4.99 -3.92
CA ILE A 57 -3.50 -4.15 -3.69
C ILE A 57 -2.57 -4.25 -4.90
N GLU A 58 -2.21 -5.46 -5.35
CA GLU A 58 -1.34 -5.67 -6.52
C GLU A 58 -1.93 -5.03 -7.79
N ALA A 59 -3.23 -5.21 -8.04
CA ALA A 59 -3.93 -4.55 -9.16
C ALA A 59 -3.95 -3.02 -9.01
N GLY A 60 -4.03 -2.51 -7.78
CA GLY A 60 -3.92 -1.09 -7.46
C GLY A 60 -2.54 -0.53 -7.76
N LEU A 61 -1.47 -1.25 -7.41
CA LEU A 61 -0.08 -0.86 -7.67
C LEU A 61 0.18 -0.79 -9.18
N LEU A 62 -0.26 -1.81 -9.94
CA LEU A 62 -0.17 -1.80 -11.40
C LEU A 62 -0.94 -0.63 -12.01
N TRP A 63 -2.15 -0.35 -11.52
CA TRP A 63 -2.93 0.80 -11.98
C TRP A 63 -2.25 2.14 -11.67
N LEU A 64 -1.57 2.26 -10.51
CA LEU A 64 -0.91 3.49 -10.10
C LEU A 64 0.21 3.91 -11.05
N VAL A 65 0.96 2.94 -11.59
CA VAL A 65 2.10 3.19 -12.48
C VAL A 65 1.74 3.13 -13.97
N ALA A 66 0.55 2.62 -14.31
CA ALA A 66 0.12 2.46 -15.68
C ALA A 66 -0.01 3.81 -16.40
N GLY A 67 0.82 4.02 -17.43
CA GLY A 67 0.79 5.24 -18.23
C GLY A 67 1.39 6.47 -17.54
N ALA A 68 2.19 6.28 -16.49
CA ALA A 68 2.90 7.39 -15.85
C ALA A 68 3.90 8.04 -16.82
N GLU A 69 3.88 9.36 -16.91
CA GLU A 69 4.72 10.17 -17.81
C GLU A 69 5.62 11.13 -17.02
N PRO A 70 6.78 11.55 -17.58
CA PRO A 70 7.66 12.52 -16.91
C PRO A 70 6.91 13.78 -16.47
N GLY A 71 7.07 14.14 -15.20
CA GLY A 71 6.35 15.26 -14.58
C GLY A 71 5.22 14.82 -13.64
N ASP A 72 4.70 13.60 -13.80
CA ASP A 72 3.66 13.04 -12.94
C ASP A 72 4.11 12.91 -11.48
N ALA A 73 3.14 13.07 -10.59
CA ALA A 73 3.29 12.81 -9.16
C ALA A 73 2.39 11.64 -8.78
N LEU A 74 3.00 10.54 -8.38
CA LEU A 74 2.35 9.35 -7.87
C LEU A 74 2.42 9.34 -6.35
N PHE A 75 1.36 8.84 -5.71
CA PHE A 75 1.28 8.72 -4.26
C PHE A 75 0.74 7.35 -3.90
N PHE A 76 1.45 6.64 -3.04
CA PHE A 76 1.04 5.38 -2.44
C PHE A 76 1.02 5.54 -0.93
N SER A 77 -0.05 5.10 -0.26
CA SER A 77 -0.01 4.91 1.18
C SER A 77 -0.59 3.58 1.61
N PHE A 78 0.02 3.00 2.63
CA PHE A 78 -0.48 1.83 3.33
C PHE A 78 -0.53 2.11 4.83
N SER A 79 -1.65 1.77 5.46
CA SER A 79 -1.81 1.72 6.92
C SER A 79 -2.41 0.36 7.30
N GLY A 80 -1.73 -0.37 8.18
CA GLY A 80 -2.11 -1.72 8.59
C GLY A 80 -0.97 -2.45 9.30
N HIS A 81 -1.06 -3.78 9.35
CA HIS A 81 0.02 -4.61 9.90
C HIS A 81 1.16 -4.78 8.89
N GLY A 82 2.38 -4.79 9.44
CA GLY A 82 3.58 -5.24 8.75
C GLY A 82 4.14 -6.52 9.37
N SER A 83 4.97 -7.22 8.62
CA SER A 83 5.73 -8.37 9.11
C SER A 83 7.19 -8.25 8.69
N THR A 84 8.07 -8.74 9.54
CA THR A 84 9.50 -8.85 9.27
C THR A 84 9.87 -10.33 9.28
N SER A 85 10.56 -10.79 8.24
CA SER A 85 11.01 -12.19 8.15
C SER A 85 12.49 -12.24 7.82
N SER A 86 13.21 -13.22 8.37
CA SER A 86 14.63 -13.39 8.07
C SER A 86 14.83 -13.66 6.59
N ASP A 87 15.67 -12.86 5.95
CA ASP A 87 16.02 -13.07 4.56
C ASP A 87 17.07 -14.18 4.44
N HIS A 88 16.61 -15.38 4.13
CA HIS A 88 17.47 -16.55 3.96
C HIS A 88 18.28 -16.53 2.65
N HIS A 89 18.00 -15.60 1.74
CA HIS A 89 18.64 -15.52 0.43
C HIS A 89 19.62 -14.35 0.28
N GLY A 90 19.60 -13.39 1.20
CA GLY A 90 20.57 -12.29 1.28
C GLY A 90 20.36 -11.18 0.24
N TYR A 91 19.12 -11.00 -0.20
CA TYR A 91 18.68 -9.92 -1.08
C TYR A 91 18.39 -8.61 -0.32
N ALA A 92 18.01 -8.67 0.96
CA ALA A 92 17.68 -7.52 1.76
C ALA A 92 18.91 -6.87 2.40
N GLU A 93 19.01 -5.54 2.31
CA GLU A 93 20.02 -4.75 3.03
C GLU A 93 19.73 -4.77 4.54
N GLY A 94 20.26 -5.78 5.24
CA GLY A 94 20.07 -5.96 6.68
C GLY A 94 19.72 -7.39 7.09
N GLY A 95 19.38 -8.26 6.14
CA GLY A 95 19.03 -9.66 6.41
C GLY A 95 17.59 -9.88 6.86
N GLU A 96 16.70 -8.91 6.66
CA GLU A 96 15.29 -8.96 6.99
C GLU A 96 14.43 -8.46 5.81
N ASN A 97 13.41 -9.23 5.43
CA ASN A 97 12.39 -8.82 4.47
C ASN A 97 11.21 -8.19 5.22
N GLU A 98 10.93 -6.92 4.91
CA GLU A 98 9.75 -6.22 5.39
C GLU A 98 8.57 -6.48 4.45
N SER A 99 7.37 -6.58 4.99
CA SER A 99 6.17 -6.83 4.20
C SER A 99 4.95 -6.14 4.78
N ILE A 100 4.03 -5.73 3.89
CA ILE A 100 2.69 -5.33 4.27
C ILE A 100 1.76 -6.55 4.28
N LEU A 101 0.78 -6.56 5.18
CA LEU A 101 -0.18 -7.66 5.29
C LEU A 101 -1.54 -7.26 4.69
N PRO A 102 -1.97 -7.82 3.55
CA PRO A 102 -3.35 -7.70 3.10
C PRO A 102 -4.35 -8.27 4.10
N VAL A 103 -5.62 -7.90 4.01
CA VAL A 103 -6.65 -8.47 4.92
C VAL A 103 -6.87 -9.97 4.75
N ASP A 104 -6.40 -10.56 3.65
CA ASP A 104 -6.42 -12.00 3.40
C ASP A 104 -5.03 -12.66 3.43
N HIS A 105 -4.06 -12.03 4.12
CA HIS A 105 -2.67 -12.51 4.18
C HIS A 105 -2.52 -13.94 4.73
N GLU A 106 -3.40 -14.40 5.62
CA GLU A 106 -3.39 -15.79 6.11
C GLU A 106 -3.53 -16.82 4.98
N ARG A 107 -4.27 -16.47 3.92
CA ARG A 107 -4.50 -17.34 2.76
C ARG A 107 -3.61 -16.98 1.57
N SER A 108 -3.42 -15.68 1.33
CA SER A 108 -2.79 -15.14 0.12
C SER A 108 -1.33 -14.74 0.35
N GLY A 109 -0.85 -14.78 1.60
CA GLY A 109 0.49 -14.39 2.01
C GLY A 109 0.71 -12.87 2.09
N PRO A 110 1.85 -12.46 2.66
CA PRO A 110 2.30 -11.06 2.72
C PRO A 110 2.71 -10.52 1.34
N ILE A 111 2.78 -9.19 1.20
CA ILE A 111 3.42 -8.53 0.04
C ILE A 111 4.72 -7.89 0.53
N THR A 112 5.84 -8.38 0.03
CA THR A 112 7.18 -7.90 0.41
C THR A 112 7.48 -6.53 -0.18
N ASP A 113 8.36 -5.77 0.47
CA ASP A 113 8.97 -4.55 -0.05
C ASP A 113 9.59 -4.72 -1.45
N ASP A 114 10.28 -5.83 -1.72
CA ASP A 114 10.83 -6.17 -3.05
C ASP A 114 9.73 -6.24 -4.12
N GLN A 115 8.62 -6.95 -3.82
CA GLN A 115 7.45 -7.03 -4.70
C GLN A 115 6.81 -5.66 -4.95
N ILE A 116 6.77 -4.80 -3.93
CA ILE A 116 6.27 -3.43 -4.08
C ILE A 116 7.23 -2.63 -4.97
N SER A 117 8.54 -2.71 -4.72
CA SER A 117 9.60 -2.02 -5.46
C SER A 117 9.65 -2.44 -6.94
N ASP A 118 9.46 -3.73 -7.21
CA ASP A 118 9.39 -4.30 -8.55
C ASP A 118 8.29 -3.67 -9.41
N VAL A 119 7.15 -3.36 -8.78
CA VAL A 119 6.00 -2.77 -9.46
C VAL A 119 6.05 -1.24 -9.45
N LEU A 120 6.49 -0.63 -8.36
CA LEU A 120 6.41 0.82 -8.15
C LEU A 120 7.63 1.61 -8.61
N VAL A 121 8.83 1.02 -8.60
CA VAL A 121 10.08 1.76 -8.83
C VAL A 121 10.71 1.39 -10.16
N LYS A 122 10.91 0.10 -10.41
CA LYS A 122 11.61 -0.38 -11.61
C LYS A 122 10.98 0.05 -12.95
N PRO A 123 9.65 0.15 -13.12
CA PRO A 123 9.05 0.49 -14.41
C PRO A 123 8.84 2.00 -14.63
N LEU A 124 9.09 2.86 -13.63
CA LEU A 124 8.79 4.28 -13.76
C LEU A 124 9.80 4.99 -14.68
N PRO A 125 9.33 5.80 -15.66
CA PRO A 125 10.23 6.59 -16.47
C PRO A 125 10.90 7.71 -15.64
N GLU A 126 12.08 8.12 -16.09
CA GLU A 126 12.78 9.26 -15.50
C GLU A 126 11.89 10.51 -15.49
N GLY A 127 11.89 11.24 -14.37
CA GLY A 127 11.09 12.45 -14.19
C GLY A 127 9.72 12.23 -13.55
N VAL A 128 9.29 10.98 -13.30
CA VAL A 128 8.15 10.68 -12.43
C VAL A 128 8.57 10.79 -10.96
N ARG A 129 7.73 11.39 -10.12
CA ARG A 129 7.95 11.41 -8.67
C ARG A 129 6.96 10.46 -8.00
N LEU A 130 7.47 9.48 -7.27
CA LEU A 130 6.67 8.62 -6.40
C LEU A 130 6.92 9.00 -4.93
N THR A 131 5.85 9.25 -4.19
CA THR A 131 5.88 9.34 -2.72
C THR A 131 5.15 8.14 -2.14
N ALA A 132 5.83 7.35 -1.31
CA ALA A 132 5.26 6.22 -0.60
C ALA A 132 5.27 6.50 0.91
N VAL A 133 4.13 6.29 1.57
CA VAL A 133 3.98 6.37 3.03
C VAL A 133 3.49 5.03 3.53
N VAL A 134 4.34 4.31 4.26
CA VAL A 134 4.00 3.00 4.83
C VAL A 134 3.99 3.16 6.33
N ASP A 135 2.79 3.11 6.91
CA ASP A 135 2.57 3.13 8.35
C ASP A 135 2.18 1.73 8.80
N CYS A 136 3.20 0.95 9.15
CA CYS A 136 3.05 -0.40 9.65
C CYS A 136 3.41 -0.44 11.13
N CYS A 137 2.54 -1.05 11.94
CA CYS A 137 2.99 -1.59 13.20
C CYS A 137 3.89 -2.79 12.89
N PRO A 138 5.12 -2.88 13.45
CA PRO A 138 5.85 -4.13 13.40
C PRO A 138 5.01 -5.15 14.15
N GLY A 139 4.50 -6.17 13.43
CA GLY A 139 3.88 -7.32 14.06
C GLY A 139 4.87 -7.86 15.08
N GLY A 140 4.48 -7.87 16.35
CA GLY A 140 5.33 -8.40 17.42
C GLY A 140 5.73 -9.83 17.08
N GLY A 141 7.04 -10.07 17.05
CA GLY A 141 7.59 -11.42 16.91
C GLY A 141 7.25 -12.34 18.08
#